data_AF-A0A421FUY3-F1
#
_entry.id   AF-A0A421FUY3-F1
#
_cell.length_a   1.000
_cell.length_b   1.000
_cell.length_c   1.000
_cell.angle_alpha   90.00
_cell.angle_beta   90.00
_cell.angle_gamma   90.00
#
_symmetry.space_group_name_H-M   'P 1'
#
loop_
_entity.id
_entity.type
_entity.pdbx_description
1 polymer ?
#
loop_
_entity_poly.entity_id
_entity_poly.type
_entity_poly.pdbx_seq_one_letter_code
_entity_poly.pdbx_strand_id
1 'polypeptide(L)'
;MESADERALRRELQELAKKREVLEKSTTTSADNEHAQQRKQRAVAPYAQKEGIARSRRMFGALMGHLGKAKERIQKDTDLFKRQDSKQQEAEQREKLQSQNLETRARREAEVTRLEALLERTELDRSEQIARAKLDHLQMVRKSQHQAKFLVTVASPPIYYLPVRHTKDTEDLLAASMEACEAKMKASSRTHDEKLRKLETEFAIKLEQLREELEVARKDEEEKVEEKPNDKEDAMEVEEDAVSPRKEAANEDMAALSALPAVSAMEVEETVQESVSGSDLGDSPVEKSHDKTDGPNDDDGEVRSDSRSGDEESQSATQANKEQAPERTNQENVAAEEDYEKPEKAVVEVVTPAGADKAKMASTANVDAMKVAELRKELKKRGLDTKGLKAVLVQRLKAAIHEENESQ
;
A
#
# COMPACT_ATOMS: atom_id res chain seq x y z
N MET A 1 -13.21 12.07 -25.77
CA MET A 1 -12.17 11.21 -26.37
C MET A 1 -12.10 9.97 -25.51
N GLU A 2 -12.52 8.81 -26.01
CA GLU A 2 -12.43 7.54 -25.24
C GLU A 2 -10.95 7.22 -24.97
N SER A 3 -10.64 6.87 -23.72
CA SER A 3 -9.27 6.54 -23.30
C SER A 3 -8.77 5.31 -24.05
N ALA A 4 -7.44 5.18 -24.18
CA ALA A 4 -6.84 4.01 -24.82
C ALA A 4 -7.27 2.70 -24.13
N ASP A 5 -7.49 2.78 -22.82
CA ASP A 5 -7.88 1.65 -21.97
C ASP A 5 -9.33 1.21 -22.21
N GLU A 6 -10.27 2.15 -22.40
CA GLU A 6 -11.66 1.81 -22.75
C GLU A 6 -11.76 1.10 -24.12
N ARG A 7 -10.90 1.50 -25.07
CA ARG A 7 -10.82 0.85 -26.38
C ARG A 7 -10.20 -0.55 -26.31
N ALA A 8 -9.29 -0.80 -25.38
CA ALA A 8 -8.73 -2.13 -25.13
C ALA A 8 -9.79 -3.05 -24.50
N LEU A 9 -10.49 -2.57 -23.48
CA LEU A 9 -11.52 -3.34 -22.77
C LEU A 9 -12.71 -3.71 -23.67
N ARG A 10 -13.12 -2.82 -24.59
CA ARG A 10 -14.15 -3.14 -25.59
C ARG A 10 -13.72 -4.21 -26.60
N ARG A 11 -12.44 -4.24 -26.98
CA ARG A 11 -11.91 -5.28 -27.88
C ARG A 11 -11.86 -6.63 -27.18
N GLU A 12 -11.44 -6.64 -25.91
CA GLU A 12 -11.38 -7.85 -25.09
C GLU A 12 -12.79 -8.44 -24.84
N LEU A 13 -13.78 -7.59 -24.53
CA LEU A 13 -15.17 -8.01 -24.42
C LEU A 13 -15.74 -8.56 -25.74
N GLN A 14 -15.39 -7.97 -26.88
CA GLN A 14 -15.79 -8.49 -28.19
C GLN A 14 -15.10 -9.82 -28.53
N GLU A 15 -13.85 -10.04 -28.11
CA GLU A 15 -13.17 -11.33 -28.30
C GLU A 15 -13.74 -12.42 -27.40
N LEU A 16 -14.07 -12.11 -26.14
CA LEU A 16 -14.71 -13.07 -25.24
C LEU A 16 -16.10 -13.46 -25.73
N ALA A 17 -16.88 -12.51 -26.26
CA ALA A 17 -18.17 -12.80 -26.88
C ALA A 17 -18.05 -13.73 -28.11
N LYS A 18 -17.06 -13.47 -28.98
CA LYS A 18 -16.78 -14.34 -30.14
C LYS A 18 -16.30 -15.75 -29.73
N LYS A 19 -15.47 -15.86 -28.69
CA LYS A 19 -15.03 -17.16 -28.16
C LYS A 19 -16.20 -17.96 -27.59
N ARG A 20 -17.16 -17.31 -26.93
CA ARG A 20 -18.38 -17.96 -26.42
C ARG A 20 -19.30 -18.46 -27.53
N GLU A 21 -19.45 -17.69 -28.61
CA GLU A 21 -20.23 -18.10 -29.79
C GLU A 21 -19.61 -19.30 -30.53
N VAL A 22 -18.27 -19.37 -30.58
CA VAL A 22 -17.56 -20.53 -31.15
C VAL A 22 -17.69 -21.77 -30.27
N LEU A 23 -17.68 -21.59 -28.94
CA LEU A 23 -17.85 -22.70 -28.00
C LEU A 23 -19.27 -23.29 -28.04
N GLU A 24 -20.31 -22.44 -28.12
CA GLU A 24 -21.72 -22.89 -28.27
C GLU A 24 -22.01 -23.55 -29.63
N LYS A 25 -21.29 -23.16 -30.69
CA LYS A 25 -21.37 -23.85 -31.99
C LYS A 25 -20.66 -25.21 -32.02
N SER A 26 -19.82 -25.53 -31.03
CA SER A 26 -19.08 -26.81 -30.96
C SER A 26 -19.76 -27.90 -30.11
N THR A 27 -20.77 -27.56 -29.30
CA THR A 27 -21.47 -28.51 -28.41
C THR A 27 -22.83 -29.00 -28.93
N THR A 28 -23.20 -28.65 -30.16
CA THR A 28 -24.47 -29.09 -30.79
C THR A 28 -24.26 -29.76 -32.15
N THR A 29 -23.22 -30.57 -32.32
CA THR A 29 -23.23 -31.63 -33.32
C THR A 29 -23.62 -32.95 -32.67
N SER A 30 -24.94 -33.13 -32.59
CA SER A 30 -25.62 -34.41 -32.45
C SER A 30 -25.09 -35.37 -33.51
N ALA A 31 -24.15 -36.23 -33.13
CA ALA A 31 -23.62 -37.30 -33.95
C ALA A 31 -23.60 -38.58 -33.10
N ASP A 32 -24.79 -39.07 -32.74
CA ASP A 32 -24.99 -40.43 -32.21
C ASP A 32 -26.47 -40.84 -32.34
N ASN A 33 -27.06 -40.65 -33.52
CA ASN A 33 -28.42 -41.13 -33.79
C ASN A 33 -28.61 -41.81 -35.15
N GLU A 34 -27.54 -42.41 -35.72
CA GLU A 34 -27.61 -43.14 -37.00
C GLU A 34 -27.38 -44.66 -36.90
N HIS A 35 -27.22 -45.23 -35.69
CA HIS A 35 -27.15 -46.69 -35.53
C HIS A 35 -28.41 -47.36 -34.94
N ALA A 36 -29.52 -46.63 -34.80
CA ALA A 36 -30.76 -47.16 -34.24
C ALA A 36 -31.72 -47.84 -35.26
N GLN A 37 -31.45 -47.82 -36.58
CA GLN A 37 -32.45 -48.29 -37.57
C GLN A 37 -32.06 -49.47 -38.46
N GLN A 38 -30.85 -50.03 -38.36
CA GLN A 38 -30.42 -51.16 -39.20
C GLN A 38 -30.15 -52.47 -38.43
N ARG A 39 -31.09 -52.92 -37.58
CA ARG A 39 -31.14 -54.34 -37.15
C ARG A 39 -32.57 -54.85 -37.05
N LYS A 40 -33.31 -54.74 -38.16
CA LYS A 40 -34.54 -55.52 -38.40
C LYS A 40 -34.22 -56.73 -39.29
N GLN A 41 -33.32 -57.59 -38.84
CA GLN A 41 -33.36 -59.00 -39.21
C GLN A 41 -33.86 -59.76 -38.00
N ARG A 42 -35.00 -60.43 -38.20
CA ARG A 42 -35.71 -61.21 -37.20
C ARG A 42 -34.79 -62.27 -36.61
N ALA A 43 -34.11 -61.94 -35.50
CA ALA A 43 -33.67 -62.95 -34.56
C ALA A 43 -34.92 -63.46 -33.87
N VAL A 44 -35.40 -64.60 -34.35
CA VAL A 44 -36.37 -65.45 -33.65
C VAL A 44 -35.97 -65.48 -32.18
N ALA A 45 -36.88 -65.04 -31.30
CA ALA A 45 -36.63 -65.00 -29.86
C ALA A 45 -36.11 -66.38 -29.41
N PRO A 46 -34.84 -66.49 -28.96
CA PRO A 46 -34.23 -67.79 -28.65
C PRO A 46 -34.85 -68.46 -27.41
N TYR A 47 -35.84 -67.80 -26.80
CA TYR A 47 -36.63 -68.31 -25.68
C TYR A 47 -37.53 -69.50 -26.02
N ALA A 48 -37.72 -69.84 -27.30
CA ALA A 48 -38.53 -71.00 -27.70
C ALA A 48 -37.73 -72.30 -27.90
N GLN A 49 -36.39 -72.24 -27.95
CA GLN A 49 -35.55 -73.44 -28.08
C GLN A 49 -35.10 -73.93 -26.69
N LYS A 50 -35.32 -75.22 -26.38
CA LYS A 50 -34.96 -75.83 -25.09
C LYS A 50 -33.48 -75.63 -24.72
N GLU A 51 -32.60 -75.53 -25.72
CA GLU A 51 -31.16 -75.24 -25.54
C GLU A 51 -30.88 -73.75 -25.23
N GLY A 52 -31.65 -72.82 -25.80
CA GLY A 52 -31.54 -71.38 -25.54
C GLY A 52 -31.93 -71.01 -24.11
N ILE A 53 -32.97 -71.68 -23.56
CA ILE A 53 -33.38 -71.56 -22.16
C ILE A 53 -32.30 -72.13 -21.22
N ALA A 54 -31.68 -73.26 -21.57
CA ALA A 54 -30.60 -73.83 -20.77
C ALA A 54 -29.35 -72.92 -20.75
N ARG A 55 -29.01 -72.33 -21.89
CA ARG A 55 -27.91 -71.36 -22.02
C ARG A 55 -28.22 -70.06 -21.26
N SER A 56 -29.41 -69.50 -21.39
CA SER A 56 -29.79 -68.27 -20.68
C SER A 56 -29.85 -68.48 -19.16
N ARG A 57 -30.32 -69.64 -18.70
CA ARG A 57 -30.31 -70.02 -17.29
C ARG A 57 -28.90 -70.20 -16.73
N ARG A 58 -27.95 -70.73 -17.53
CA ARG A 58 -26.52 -70.76 -17.17
C ARG A 58 -25.89 -69.36 -17.14
N MET A 59 -26.17 -68.51 -18.13
CA MET A 59 -25.67 -67.13 -18.17
C MET A 59 -26.19 -66.30 -16.99
N PHE A 60 -27.48 -66.45 -16.67
CA PHE A 60 -28.11 -65.80 -15.53
C PHE A 60 -27.59 -66.34 -14.19
N GLY A 61 -27.39 -67.66 -14.07
CA GLY A 61 -26.76 -68.26 -12.90
C GLY A 61 -25.31 -67.81 -12.70
N ALA A 62 -24.54 -67.67 -13.78
CA ALA A 62 -23.19 -67.12 -13.74
C ALA A 62 -23.19 -65.64 -13.32
N LEU A 63 -24.12 -64.84 -13.84
CA LEU A 63 -24.30 -63.45 -13.45
C LEU A 63 -24.69 -63.31 -11.97
N MET A 64 -25.67 -64.08 -11.49
CA MET A 64 -26.05 -64.08 -10.06
C MET A 64 -24.91 -64.58 -9.16
N GLY A 65 -24.12 -65.55 -9.62
CA GLY A 65 -22.92 -66.00 -8.92
C GLY A 65 -21.84 -64.90 -8.86
N HIS A 66 -21.63 -64.14 -9.93
CA HIS A 66 -20.73 -62.98 -9.94
C HIS A 66 -21.25 -61.84 -9.07
N LEU A 67 -22.56 -61.54 -9.09
CA LEU A 67 -23.19 -60.55 -8.23
C LEU A 67 -23.12 -60.95 -6.75
N GLY A 68 -23.31 -62.23 -6.43
CA GLY A 68 -23.13 -62.77 -5.08
C GLY A 68 -21.69 -62.62 -4.59
N LYS A 69 -20.71 -63.01 -5.44
CA LYS A 69 -19.28 -62.83 -5.13
C LYS A 69 -18.89 -61.35 -5.02
N ALA A 70 -19.45 -60.47 -5.84
CA ALA A 70 -19.23 -59.04 -5.76
C ALA A 70 -19.81 -58.46 -4.45
N LYS A 71 -21.02 -58.88 -4.07
CA LYS A 71 -21.65 -58.50 -2.80
C LYS A 71 -20.83 -58.99 -1.60
N GLU A 72 -20.34 -60.22 -1.62
CA GLU A 72 -19.45 -60.74 -0.57
C GLU A 72 -18.11 -60.00 -0.50
N ARG A 73 -17.56 -59.58 -1.64
CA ARG A 73 -16.35 -58.73 -1.68
C ARG A 73 -16.64 -57.35 -1.09
N ILE A 74 -17.73 -56.70 -1.49
CA ILE A 74 -18.15 -55.42 -0.92
C ILE A 74 -18.37 -55.54 0.59
N GLN A 75 -18.98 -56.63 1.08
CA GLN A 75 -19.18 -56.88 2.51
C GLN A 75 -17.87 -57.16 3.26
N LYS A 76 -16.86 -57.74 2.62
CA LYS A 76 -15.52 -57.88 3.22
C LYS A 76 -14.78 -56.54 3.22
N ASP A 77 -15.00 -55.73 2.20
CA ASP A 77 -14.34 -54.43 2.02
C ASP A 77 -15.07 -53.29 2.75
N THR A 78 -16.24 -53.51 3.37
CA THR A 78 -16.97 -52.45 4.11
C THR A 78 -16.12 -51.82 5.21
N ASP A 79 -15.26 -52.59 5.87
CA ASP A 79 -14.41 -52.05 6.94
C ASP A 79 -13.21 -51.28 6.36
N LEU A 80 -12.77 -51.63 5.15
CA LEU A 80 -11.77 -50.86 4.42
C LEU A 80 -12.35 -49.51 3.96
N PHE A 81 -13.58 -49.50 3.42
CA PHE A 81 -14.27 -48.27 3.05
C PHE A 81 -14.50 -47.35 4.25
N LYS A 82 -14.93 -47.88 5.41
CA LYS A 82 -15.05 -47.08 6.64
C LYS A 82 -13.73 -46.45 7.07
N ARG A 83 -12.62 -47.19 6.98
CA ARG A 83 -11.27 -46.66 7.30
C ARG A 83 -10.84 -45.58 6.31
N GLN A 84 -11.19 -45.74 5.04
CA GLN A 84 -10.90 -44.75 4.01
C GLN A 84 -11.75 -43.49 4.24
N ASP A 85 -13.04 -43.64 4.50
CA ASP A 85 -13.96 -42.53 4.79
C ASP A 85 -13.52 -41.80 6.07
N SER A 86 -13.14 -42.52 7.14
CA SER A 86 -12.66 -41.88 8.37
C SER A 86 -11.36 -41.12 8.14
N LYS A 87 -10.43 -41.66 7.36
CA LYS A 87 -9.16 -41.00 7.02
C LYS A 87 -9.39 -39.78 6.13
N GLN A 88 -10.36 -39.84 5.22
CA GLN A 88 -10.73 -38.71 4.38
C GLN A 88 -11.38 -37.60 5.23
N GLN A 89 -12.29 -37.95 6.13
CA GLN A 89 -12.91 -36.98 7.04
C GLN A 89 -11.86 -36.33 7.96
N GLU A 90 -10.89 -37.09 8.46
CA GLU A 90 -9.78 -36.56 9.25
C GLU A 90 -8.92 -35.59 8.43
N ALA A 91 -8.59 -35.92 7.18
CA ALA A 91 -7.86 -35.03 6.28
C ALA A 91 -8.64 -33.73 6.00
N GLU A 92 -9.94 -33.83 5.70
CA GLU A 92 -10.81 -32.67 5.50
C GLU A 92 -10.93 -31.82 6.76
N GLN A 93 -10.97 -32.42 7.95
CA GLN A 93 -10.98 -31.68 9.22
C GLN A 93 -9.65 -30.95 9.45
N ARG A 94 -8.52 -31.59 9.18
CA ARG A 94 -7.19 -30.96 9.27
C ARG A 94 -7.06 -29.79 8.28
N GLU A 95 -7.49 -29.97 7.04
CA GLU A 95 -7.49 -28.91 6.02
C GLU A 95 -8.38 -27.74 6.42
N LYS A 96 -9.59 -27.99 6.96
CA LYS A 96 -10.48 -26.95 7.48
C LYS A 96 -9.83 -26.14 8.60
N LEU A 97 -9.18 -26.80 9.55
CA LEU A 97 -8.46 -26.12 10.63
C LEU A 97 -7.29 -25.28 10.10
N GLN A 98 -6.53 -25.81 9.14
CA GLN A 98 -5.45 -25.07 8.49
C GLN A 98 -5.97 -23.84 7.73
N SER A 99 -7.04 -23.99 6.95
CA SER A 99 -7.68 -22.89 6.24
C SER A 99 -8.18 -21.81 7.19
N GLN A 100 -8.80 -22.19 8.30
CA GLN A 100 -9.27 -21.23 9.32
C GLN A 100 -8.09 -20.48 9.97
N ASN A 101 -6.98 -21.17 10.24
CA ASN A 101 -5.78 -20.54 10.78
C ASN A 101 -5.16 -19.55 9.79
N LEU A 102 -5.08 -19.92 8.51
CA LEU A 102 -4.59 -19.02 7.46
C LEU A 102 -5.51 -17.81 7.28
N GLU A 103 -6.82 -18.01 7.28
CA GLU A 103 -7.79 -16.91 7.16
C GLU A 103 -7.68 -15.94 8.35
N THR A 104 -7.63 -16.46 9.59
CA THR A 104 -7.52 -15.60 10.77
C THR A 104 -6.20 -14.83 10.81
N ARG A 105 -5.10 -15.42 10.31
CA ARG A 105 -3.82 -14.73 10.14
C ARG A 105 -3.91 -13.64 9.06
N ALA A 106 -4.43 -13.96 7.89
CA ALA A 106 -4.59 -13.00 6.80
C ALA A 106 -5.46 -11.80 7.22
N ARG A 107 -6.50 -12.02 8.04
CA ARG A 107 -7.31 -10.93 8.61
C ARG A 107 -6.52 -10.02 9.55
N ARG A 108 -5.65 -10.56 10.40
CA ARG A 108 -4.81 -9.76 11.31
C ARG A 108 -3.75 -8.98 10.56
N GLU A 109 -3.05 -9.63 9.63
CA GLU A 109 -2.08 -8.96 8.76
C GLU A 109 -2.75 -7.81 7.96
N ALA A 110 -3.97 -8.02 7.46
CA ALA A 110 -4.75 -6.96 6.82
C ALA A 110 -5.15 -5.81 7.77
N GLU A 111 -5.39 -6.11 9.04
CA GLU A 111 -5.70 -5.09 10.05
C GLU A 111 -4.45 -4.27 10.44
N VAL A 112 -3.31 -4.93 10.63
CA VAL A 112 -2.02 -4.27 10.90
C VAL A 112 -1.66 -3.33 9.74
N THR A 113 -1.72 -3.83 8.51
CA THR A 113 -1.43 -3.00 7.31
C THR A 113 -2.40 -1.84 7.16
N ARG A 114 -3.68 -2.01 7.51
CA ARG A 114 -4.67 -0.92 7.55
C ARG A 114 -4.29 0.15 8.57
N LEU A 115 -3.88 -0.25 9.78
CA LEU A 115 -3.48 0.67 10.85
C LEU A 115 -2.18 1.41 10.51
N GLU A 116 -1.22 0.72 9.93
CA GLU A 116 0.02 1.32 9.41
C GLU A 116 -0.27 2.40 8.37
N ALA A 117 -1.13 2.11 7.38
CA ALA A 117 -1.53 3.10 6.38
C ALA A 117 -2.28 4.30 6.99
N LEU A 118 -3.08 4.08 8.03
CA LEU A 118 -3.76 5.16 8.76
C LEU A 118 -2.77 6.03 9.55
N LEU A 119 -1.74 5.44 10.16
CA LEU A 119 -0.66 6.18 10.81
C LEU A 119 0.08 7.07 9.81
N GLU A 120 0.53 6.51 8.69
CA GLU A 120 1.22 7.28 7.66
C GLU A 120 0.37 8.44 7.15
N ARG A 121 -0.92 8.19 6.89
CA ARG A 121 -1.85 9.23 6.45
C ARG A 121 -2.03 10.33 7.49
N THR A 122 -2.18 9.96 8.76
CA THR A 122 -2.39 10.96 9.84
C THR A 122 -1.12 11.77 10.12
N GLU A 123 0.07 11.20 9.95
CA GLU A 123 1.34 11.94 10.00
C GLU A 123 1.45 12.96 8.86
N LEU A 124 1.04 12.58 7.64
CA LEU A 124 0.96 13.50 6.51
C LEU A 124 -0.05 14.63 6.77
N ASP A 125 -1.26 14.30 7.22
CA ASP A 125 -2.30 15.28 7.56
C ASP A 125 -1.83 16.27 8.64
N ARG A 126 -1.12 15.79 9.67
CA ARG A 126 -0.50 16.63 10.69
C ARG A 126 0.46 17.64 10.06
N SER A 127 1.39 17.16 9.23
CA SER A 127 2.40 18.01 8.61
C SER A 127 1.78 19.06 7.67
N GLU A 128 0.76 18.66 6.92
CA GLU A 128 0.01 19.53 6.00
C GLU A 128 -0.72 20.64 6.76
N GLN A 129 -1.42 20.32 7.85
CA GLN A 129 -2.15 21.31 8.65
C GLN A 129 -1.22 22.31 9.32
N ILE A 130 -0.08 21.85 9.85
CA ILE A 130 0.95 22.72 10.42
C ILE A 130 1.52 23.65 9.34
N ALA A 131 1.82 23.12 8.15
CA ALA A 131 2.37 23.92 7.05
C ALA A 131 1.36 24.97 6.55
N ARG A 132 0.07 24.60 6.40
CA ARG A 132 -1.00 25.53 6.03
C ARG A 132 -1.16 26.66 7.05
N ALA A 133 -1.24 26.32 8.34
CA ALA A 133 -1.36 27.31 9.40
C ALA A 133 -0.18 28.29 9.39
N LYS A 134 1.05 27.79 9.21
CA LYS A 134 2.26 28.63 9.10
C LYS A 134 2.21 29.54 7.88
N LEU A 135 1.80 29.02 6.73
CA LEU A 135 1.67 29.80 5.50
C LEU A 135 0.67 30.94 5.66
N ASP A 136 -0.50 30.66 6.23
CA ASP A 136 -1.54 31.67 6.46
C ASP A 136 -1.05 32.78 7.40
N HIS A 137 -0.35 32.41 8.49
CA HIS A 137 0.25 33.38 9.38
C HIS A 137 1.29 34.26 8.68
N LEU A 138 2.19 33.66 7.89
CA LEU A 138 3.19 34.40 7.12
C LEU A 138 2.56 35.37 6.10
N GLN A 139 1.49 34.95 5.40
CA GLN A 139 0.76 35.82 4.49
C GLN A 139 0.12 37.00 5.22
N MET A 140 -0.49 36.75 6.38
CA MET A 140 -1.09 37.79 7.22
C MET A 140 -0.03 38.76 7.76
N VAL A 141 1.12 38.26 8.22
CA VAL A 141 2.27 39.07 8.69
C VAL A 141 2.79 39.95 7.55
N ARG A 142 3.03 39.38 6.35
CA ARG A 142 3.49 40.15 5.19
C ARG A 142 2.51 41.27 4.82
N LYS A 143 1.21 40.98 4.79
CA LYS A 143 0.16 41.99 4.53
C LYS A 143 0.16 43.08 5.58
N SER A 144 0.25 42.71 6.86
CA SER A 144 0.24 43.66 7.98
C SER A 144 1.49 44.54 7.99
N GLN A 145 2.68 43.98 7.71
CA GLN A 145 3.92 44.73 7.55
C GLN A 145 3.86 45.73 6.39
N HIS A 146 3.25 45.35 5.27
CA HIS A 146 3.05 46.26 4.16
C HIS A 146 2.09 47.40 4.53
N GLN A 147 0.99 47.09 5.21
CA GLN A 147 -0.02 48.06 5.64
C GLN A 147 0.47 49.00 6.75
N ALA A 148 1.40 48.57 7.60
CA ALA A 148 1.97 49.37 8.68
C ALA A 148 2.68 50.64 8.20
N LYS A 149 3.05 50.71 6.91
CA LYS A 149 3.68 51.87 6.29
C LYS A 149 2.69 53.00 5.95
N PHE A 150 1.40 52.76 6.06
CA PHE A 150 0.35 53.71 5.66
C PHE A 150 -0.41 54.25 6.88
N LEU A 151 -0.85 55.50 6.79
CA LEU A 151 -1.79 56.08 7.74
C LEU A 151 -3.20 55.57 7.44
N VAL A 152 -3.95 55.24 8.49
CA VAL A 152 -5.31 54.69 8.40
C VAL A 152 -6.32 55.76 8.75
N THR A 153 -7.35 55.96 7.91
CA THR A 153 -8.45 56.88 8.20
C THR A 153 -9.50 56.28 9.13
N VAL A 154 -10.24 57.12 9.85
CA VAL A 154 -11.40 56.72 10.70
C VAL A 154 -12.65 56.36 9.87
N ALA A 155 -12.63 56.61 8.55
CA ALA A 155 -13.74 56.27 7.66
C ALA A 155 -13.97 54.75 7.58
N SER A 156 -15.22 54.35 7.34
CA SER A 156 -15.60 52.97 7.01
C SER A 156 -16.03 52.93 5.54
N PRO A 157 -15.28 52.27 4.64
CA PRO A 157 -14.10 51.43 4.86
C PRO A 157 -12.80 52.23 5.15
N PRO A 158 -11.84 51.65 5.91
CA PRO A 158 -10.57 52.32 6.19
C PRO A 158 -9.77 52.55 4.92
N ILE A 159 -9.33 53.79 4.71
CA ILE A 159 -8.46 54.18 3.62
C ILE A 159 -7.02 54.24 4.15
N TYR A 160 -6.13 53.55 3.44
CA TYR A 160 -4.70 53.56 3.70
C TYR A 160 -4.04 54.55 2.74
N TYR A 161 -3.33 55.54 3.27
CA TYR A 161 -2.65 56.54 2.45
C TYR A 161 -1.29 56.90 3.04
N LEU A 162 -0.38 57.32 2.16
CA LEU A 162 0.95 57.78 2.53
C LEU A 162 1.13 59.20 1.97
N PRO A 163 1.26 60.22 2.83
CA PRO A 163 1.52 61.59 2.37
C PRO A 163 2.83 61.68 1.57
N VAL A 164 2.84 62.52 0.52
CA VAL A 164 4.05 62.77 -0.29
C VAL A 164 5.12 63.55 0.49
N ARG A 165 4.70 64.35 1.47
CA ARG A 165 5.60 65.10 2.36
C ARG A 165 5.24 64.79 3.81
N HIS A 166 6.25 64.46 4.59
CA HIS A 166 6.11 64.20 6.01
C HIS A 166 6.27 65.49 6.82
N THR A 167 5.30 65.78 7.67
CA THR A 167 5.46 66.69 8.82
C THR A 167 5.78 65.86 10.06
N LYS A 168 6.33 66.48 11.11
CA LYS A 168 6.62 65.80 12.38
C LYS A 168 5.39 65.04 12.92
N ASP A 169 4.23 65.68 12.88
CA ASP A 169 2.97 65.05 13.31
C ASP A 169 2.63 63.80 12.50
N THR A 170 2.89 63.79 11.18
CA THR A 170 2.66 62.60 10.34
C THR A 170 3.69 61.50 10.60
N GLU A 171 4.92 61.85 10.95
CA GLU A 171 5.97 60.90 11.34
C GLU A 171 5.62 60.24 12.66
N ASP A 172 5.16 61.02 13.65
CA ASP A 172 4.70 60.51 14.95
C ASP A 172 3.48 59.58 14.79
N LEU A 173 2.53 59.94 13.92
CA LEU A 173 1.37 59.08 13.61
C LEU A 173 1.78 57.79 12.90
N LEU A 174 2.76 57.85 11.99
CA LEU A 174 3.30 56.65 11.34
C LEU A 174 4.02 55.76 12.34
N ALA A 175 4.85 56.33 13.22
CA ALA A 175 5.55 55.60 14.27
C ALA A 175 4.56 54.91 15.22
N ALA A 176 3.52 55.63 15.67
CA ALA A 176 2.46 55.06 16.49
C ALA A 176 1.69 53.94 15.76
N SER A 177 1.42 54.10 14.45
CA SER A 177 0.76 53.08 13.63
C SER A 177 1.62 51.83 13.44
N MET A 178 2.93 52.00 13.25
CA MET A 178 3.90 50.91 13.18
C MET A 178 3.97 50.15 14.51
N GLU A 179 4.09 50.85 15.64
CA GLU A 179 4.11 50.22 16.97
C GLU A 179 2.80 49.46 17.25
N ALA A 180 1.64 50.05 16.91
CA ALA A 180 0.35 49.41 17.06
C ALA A 180 0.22 48.15 16.16
N CYS A 181 0.69 48.22 14.92
CA CYS A 181 0.73 47.07 14.01
C CYS A 181 1.66 45.98 14.53
N GLU A 182 2.84 46.33 15.03
CA GLU A 182 3.77 45.37 15.64
C GLU A 182 3.19 44.71 16.88
N ALA A 183 2.55 45.47 17.76
CA ALA A 183 1.86 44.92 18.93
C ALA A 183 0.76 43.93 18.51
N LYS A 184 -0.02 44.28 17.48
CA LYS A 184 -1.03 43.38 16.90
C LYS A 184 -0.40 42.13 16.28
N MET A 185 0.71 42.25 15.56
CA MET A 185 1.41 41.10 14.99
C MET A 185 1.99 40.19 16.08
N LYS A 186 2.58 40.76 17.14
CA LYS A 186 3.07 40.00 18.31
C LYS A 186 1.94 39.26 19.00
N ALA A 187 0.80 39.90 19.22
CA ALA A 187 -0.40 39.26 19.77
C ALA A 187 -0.88 38.12 18.84
N SER A 188 -0.98 38.38 17.54
CA SER A 188 -1.38 37.36 16.57
C SER A 188 -0.40 36.20 16.47
N SER A 189 0.91 36.44 16.58
CA SER A 189 1.94 35.40 16.63
C SER A 189 1.71 34.48 17.81
N ARG A 190 1.47 35.02 19.01
CA ARG A 190 1.16 34.21 20.20
C ARG A 190 -0.07 33.33 19.99
N THR A 191 -1.15 33.89 19.45
CA THR A 191 -2.35 33.10 19.15
C THR A 191 -2.11 32.04 18.07
N HIS A 192 -1.20 32.31 17.12
CA HIS A 192 -0.82 31.35 16.09
C HIS A 192 0.02 30.21 16.69
N ASP A 193 0.99 30.53 17.55
CA ASP A 193 1.82 29.54 18.24
C ASP A 193 0.97 28.64 19.14
N GLU A 194 -0.03 29.20 19.84
CA GLU A 194 -1.02 28.43 20.59
C GLU A 194 -1.83 27.49 19.70
N LYS A 195 -2.25 27.94 18.50
CA LYS A 195 -2.94 27.09 17.53
C LYS A 195 -2.04 25.96 17.03
N LEU A 196 -0.76 26.25 16.73
CA LEU A 196 0.20 25.21 16.33
C LEU A 196 0.37 24.17 17.43
N ARG A 197 0.55 24.60 18.69
CA ARG A 197 0.65 23.68 19.84
C ARG A 197 -0.60 22.82 19.98
N LYS A 198 -1.80 23.40 19.86
CA LYS A 198 -3.06 22.65 19.91
C LYS A 198 -3.13 21.59 18.82
N LEU A 199 -2.86 21.96 17.57
CA LEU A 199 -2.79 21.01 16.46
C LEU A 199 -1.77 19.90 16.70
N GLU A 200 -0.57 20.25 17.16
CA GLU A 200 0.47 19.27 17.48
C GLU A 200 0.02 18.29 18.57
N THR A 201 -0.62 18.77 19.63
CA THR A 201 -1.14 17.91 20.70
C THR A 201 -2.30 17.03 20.24
N GLU A 202 -3.23 17.56 19.45
CA GLU A 202 -4.37 16.79 18.93
C GLU A 202 -3.91 15.65 18.02
N PHE A 203 -2.94 15.92 17.14
CA PHE A 203 -2.37 14.87 16.30
C PHE A 203 -1.45 13.93 17.07
N ALA A 204 -0.71 14.41 18.08
CA ALA A 204 0.10 13.54 18.93
C ALA A 204 -0.76 12.48 19.63
N ILE A 205 -1.89 12.90 20.23
CA ILE A 205 -2.84 11.99 20.88
C ILE A 205 -3.41 10.96 19.88
N LYS A 206 -3.80 11.40 18.69
CA LYS A 206 -4.33 10.50 17.64
C LYS A 206 -3.28 9.48 17.17
N LEU A 207 -2.04 9.92 16.98
CA LEU A 207 -0.95 9.05 16.58
C LEU A 207 -0.58 8.04 17.67
N GLU A 208 -0.63 8.47 18.94
CA GLU A 208 -0.42 7.59 20.08
C GLU A 208 -1.50 6.51 20.16
N GLN A 209 -2.78 6.88 20.05
CA GLN A 209 -3.91 5.93 19.98
C GLN A 209 -3.76 4.91 18.85
N LEU A 210 -3.43 5.36 17.64
CA LEU A 210 -3.23 4.45 16.51
C LEU A 210 -1.99 3.55 16.67
N ARG A 211 -0.94 4.03 17.34
CA ARG A 211 0.25 3.21 17.67
C ARG A 211 -0.08 2.16 18.71
N GLU A 212 -0.87 2.50 19.72
CA GLU A 212 -1.35 1.55 20.73
C GLU A 212 -2.24 0.47 20.08
N GLU A 213 -3.19 0.86 19.22
CA GLU A 213 -4.02 -0.09 18.46
C GLU A 213 -3.18 -1.04 17.60
N LEU A 214 -2.15 -0.52 16.93
CA LEU A 214 -1.23 -1.31 16.13
C LEU A 214 -0.40 -2.26 16.99
N GLU A 215 0.10 -1.81 18.15
CA GLU A 215 0.82 -2.68 19.09
C GLU A 215 -0.05 -3.80 19.63
N VAL A 216 -1.33 -3.53 19.95
CA VAL A 216 -2.28 -4.56 20.39
C VAL A 216 -2.50 -5.57 19.26
N ALA A 217 -2.74 -5.11 18.03
CA ALA A 217 -2.94 -5.99 16.88
C ALA A 217 -1.70 -6.88 16.58
N ARG A 218 -0.48 -6.37 16.83
CA ARG A 218 0.76 -7.15 16.69
C ARG A 218 0.97 -8.15 17.83
N LYS A 219 0.69 -7.78 19.08
CA LYS A 219 0.81 -8.68 20.24
C LYS A 219 -0.13 -9.88 20.13
N ASP A 220 -1.34 -9.66 19.62
CA ASP A 220 -2.31 -10.73 19.35
C ASP A 220 -1.81 -11.76 18.31
N GLU A 221 -0.85 -11.40 17.45
CA GLU A 221 -0.18 -12.35 16.57
C GLU A 221 0.88 -13.17 17.31
N GLU A 222 1.71 -12.52 18.13
CA GLU A 222 2.81 -13.16 18.85
C GLU A 222 2.29 -14.21 19.85
N GLU A 223 1.27 -13.86 20.66
CA GLU A 223 0.71 -14.78 21.67
C GLU A 223 0.10 -16.05 21.03
N LYS A 224 -0.48 -15.95 19.83
CA LYS A 224 -1.07 -17.11 19.13
C LYS A 224 -0.06 -17.98 18.40
N VAL A 225 1.13 -17.47 18.09
CA VAL A 225 2.19 -18.29 17.48
C VAL A 225 2.89 -19.14 18.54
N GLU A 226 2.99 -18.67 19.79
CA GLU A 226 3.62 -19.40 20.89
C GLU A 226 2.75 -20.53 21.47
N GLU A 227 1.42 -20.48 21.34
CA GLU A 227 0.53 -21.55 21.81
C GLU A 227 0.47 -22.79 20.90
N LYS A 228 1.29 -22.89 19.84
CA LYS A 228 1.35 -24.15 19.08
C LYS A 228 1.94 -25.25 19.96
N PRO A 229 1.15 -26.29 20.31
CA PRO A 229 1.64 -27.39 21.10
C PRO A 229 2.77 -28.08 20.32
N ASN A 230 3.78 -28.43 21.08
CA ASN A 230 4.95 -29.19 20.65
C ASN A 230 4.49 -30.61 20.32
N ASP A 231 3.76 -30.79 19.21
CA ASP A 231 3.33 -32.11 18.70
C ASP A 231 4.57 -32.82 18.12
N LYS A 232 5.42 -33.27 19.03
CA LYS A 232 6.55 -34.19 18.81
C LYS A 232 6.12 -35.65 18.82
N GLU A 233 4.83 -35.95 18.87
CA GLU A 233 4.31 -37.31 19.01
C GLU A 233 3.47 -37.70 17.80
N ASP A 234 4.11 -37.90 16.65
CA ASP A 234 3.62 -38.85 15.63
C ASP A 234 4.73 -39.22 14.63
N ALA A 235 5.97 -39.33 15.12
CA ALA A 235 7.01 -40.13 14.48
C ALA A 235 6.83 -41.60 14.92
N MET A 236 5.71 -42.23 14.55
CA MET A 236 5.60 -43.68 14.62
C MET A 236 6.47 -44.32 13.54
N GLU A 237 7.60 -44.87 14.01
CA GLU A 237 8.10 -46.22 13.71
C GLU A 237 7.78 -46.77 12.31
N VAL A 238 8.70 -46.53 11.37
CA VAL A 238 8.97 -47.51 10.32
C VAL A 238 10.15 -48.34 10.84
N GLU A 239 9.86 -49.49 11.45
CA GLU A 239 10.83 -50.56 11.63
C GLU A 239 11.33 -51.00 10.25
N GLU A 240 12.52 -50.54 9.85
CA GLU A 240 13.28 -51.20 8.79
C GLU A 240 14.15 -52.30 9.39
N ASP A 241 13.72 -53.51 9.06
CA ASP A 241 14.33 -54.78 9.37
C ASP A 241 15.80 -54.85 8.95
N ALA A 242 16.59 -55.51 9.79
CA ALA A 242 18.03 -55.57 9.77
C ALA A 242 18.61 -56.30 8.54
N VAL A 243 19.57 -55.68 7.84
CA VAL A 243 20.72 -56.41 7.24
C VAL A 243 22.00 -55.55 7.29
N SER A 244 22.86 -55.87 8.26
CA SER A 244 24.32 -55.69 8.18
C SER A 244 24.95 -57.10 8.12
N PRO A 245 26.21 -57.37 7.70
CA PRO A 245 27.40 -56.50 7.88
C PRO A 245 28.55 -56.62 6.83
N ARG A 246 29.51 -55.68 6.85
CA ARG A 246 30.99 -55.89 6.85
C ARG A 246 31.72 -54.54 6.67
N LYS A 247 32.45 -54.01 7.66
CA LYS A 247 33.81 -54.33 8.19
C LYS A 247 34.98 -53.74 7.36
N GLU A 248 35.89 -53.14 8.12
CA GLU A 248 37.29 -52.75 7.82
C GLU A 248 37.50 -51.36 7.22
N ALA A 249 38.47 -50.53 7.64
CA ALA A 249 39.40 -50.52 8.78
C ALA A 249 40.11 -49.15 8.78
N ALA A 250 40.54 -48.71 9.97
CA ALA A 250 41.76 -47.95 10.26
C ALA A 250 42.10 -46.66 9.47
N ASN A 251 42.17 -45.53 10.17
CA ASN A 251 43.47 -45.01 10.64
C ASN A 251 43.31 -43.79 11.57
N GLU A 252 44.18 -43.81 12.58
CA GLU A 252 44.36 -42.85 13.66
C GLU A 252 45.24 -41.65 13.21
N ASP A 253 45.15 -40.59 14.01
CA ASP A 253 46.20 -39.61 14.35
C ASP A 253 46.89 -38.77 13.27
N MET A 254 46.63 -37.45 13.32
CA MET A 254 47.73 -36.48 13.43
C MET A 254 47.22 -35.12 13.90
N ALA A 255 47.73 -34.71 15.05
CA ALA A 255 47.52 -33.41 15.66
C ALA A 255 48.40 -32.32 15.01
N ALA A 256 47.93 -31.08 15.20
CA ALA A 256 48.72 -29.88 15.51
C ALA A 256 49.18 -28.94 14.35
N LEU A 257 48.73 -27.69 14.53
CA LEU A 257 49.34 -26.40 14.17
C LEU A 257 49.29 -25.92 12.71
N SER A 258 48.63 -24.77 12.50
CA SER A 258 49.28 -23.52 12.04
C SER A 258 48.30 -22.57 11.31
N ALA A 259 48.12 -21.39 11.90
CA ALA A 259 47.91 -20.05 11.33
C ALA A 259 47.33 -19.84 9.90
N LEU A 260 46.23 -19.06 9.87
CA LEU A 260 45.80 -17.97 8.97
C LEU A 260 46.73 -17.51 7.80
N PRO A 261 46.26 -16.62 6.88
CA PRO A 261 44.97 -16.54 6.17
C PRO A 261 45.16 -16.18 4.67
N ALA A 262 44.03 -15.99 3.96
CA ALA A 262 43.89 -15.30 2.65
C ALA A 262 44.43 -16.04 1.42
N VAL A 263 43.58 -16.25 0.40
CA VAL A 263 43.44 -15.33 -0.75
C VAL A 263 42.31 -15.80 -1.68
N SER A 264 41.65 -14.81 -2.25
CA SER A 264 40.74 -14.85 -3.39
C SER A 264 41.35 -15.54 -4.61
N ALA A 265 40.57 -16.39 -5.30
CA ALA A 265 40.59 -16.56 -6.76
C ALA A 265 39.60 -17.66 -7.16
N MET A 266 38.40 -17.30 -7.60
CA MET A 266 37.69 -18.14 -8.57
C MET A 266 36.80 -17.25 -9.44
N GLU A 267 37.37 -16.87 -10.57
CA GLU A 267 36.66 -16.41 -11.75
C GLU A 267 35.76 -17.55 -12.24
N VAL A 268 34.46 -17.27 -12.38
CA VAL A 268 33.57 -18.01 -13.28
C VAL A 268 32.80 -16.94 -14.05
N GLU A 269 33.21 -16.75 -15.30
CA GLU A 269 32.35 -16.17 -16.33
C GLU A 269 31.15 -17.08 -16.51
N GLU A 270 29.93 -16.55 -16.42
CA GLU A 270 28.81 -17.14 -17.16
C GLU A 270 27.79 -16.07 -17.55
N THR A 271 27.71 -15.89 -18.87
CA THR A 271 26.63 -15.34 -19.67
C THR A 271 25.23 -15.42 -19.03
N VAL A 272 24.55 -14.28 -18.91
CA VAL A 272 23.08 -14.26 -18.75
C VAL A 272 22.46 -13.40 -19.83
N GLN A 273 21.68 -14.10 -20.64
CA GLN A 273 20.81 -13.62 -21.69
C GLN A 273 19.65 -12.81 -21.14
N GLU A 274 19.26 -11.85 -21.96
CA GLU A 274 17.98 -11.17 -21.98
C GLU A 274 16.83 -12.21 -22.05
N SER A 275 16.00 -12.29 -21.00
CA SER A 275 14.71 -12.96 -21.08
C SER A 275 13.65 -12.18 -20.31
N VAL A 276 12.78 -11.57 -21.10
CA VAL A 276 11.45 -11.09 -20.75
C VAL A 276 10.65 -12.29 -20.21
N SER A 277 10.14 -12.22 -18.99
CA SER A 277 9.23 -13.23 -18.45
C SER A 277 8.06 -12.56 -17.74
N GLY A 278 6.93 -12.54 -18.45
CA GLY A 278 5.61 -12.37 -17.86
C GLY A 278 5.02 -13.73 -17.46
N SER A 279 4.25 -13.71 -16.38
CA SER A 279 3.34 -14.75 -15.90
C SER A 279 2.42 -14.01 -14.92
N ASP A 280 1.13 -13.78 -15.14
CA ASP A 280 0.02 -14.67 -15.55
C ASP A 280 -0.18 -15.88 -14.63
N LEU A 281 -1.46 -16.26 -14.45
CA LEU A 281 -2.14 -17.07 -13.41
C LEU A 281 -2.76 -16.19 -12.30
N GLY A 282 -4.10 -15.98 -12.21
CA GLY A 282 -5.20 -16.97 -12.24
C GLY A 282 -5.25 -17.64 -10.86
N ASP A 283 -6.33 -17.81 -10.10
CA ASP A 283 -7.75 -18.05 -10.37
C ASP A 283 -8.41 -18.10 -8.96
N SER A 284 -9.68 -17.70 -8.79
CA SER A 284 -10.45 -18.07 -7.57
C SER A 284 -11.95 -18.07 -7.85
N PRO A 285 -12.69 -19.05 -7.31
CA PRO A 285 -13.92 -19.50 -7.91
C PRO A 285 -15.17 -18.87 -7.28
N VAL A 286 -16.17 -18.71 -8.14
CA VAL A 286 -17.57 -18.53 -7.78
C VAL A 286 -18.14 -19.85 -7.26
N GLU A 287 -18.78 -19.84 -6.09
CA GLU A 287 -19.91 -20.74 -5.83
C GLU A 287 -21.07 -20.06 -5.09
N LYS A 288 -22.27 -20.43 -5.54
CA LYS A 288 -23.62 -20.04 -5.15
C LYS A 288 -24.10 -20.71 -3.88
N SER A 289 -25.01 -20.06 -3.17
CA SER A 289 -26.27 -20.58 -2.55
C SER A 289 -26.72 -19.58 -1.47
N HIS A 290 -27.96 -19.39 -1.02
CA HIS A 290 -29.30 -19.97 -1.18
C HIS A 290 -30.27 -18.82 -0.73
N ASP A 291 -31.39 -18.58 -1.40
CA ASP A 291 -32.77 -18.96 -0.99
C ASP A 291 -33.47 -18.02 0.03
N LYS A 292 -34.78 -17.97 -0.14
CA LYS A 292 -35.81 -17.01 0.26
C LYS A 292 -35.97 -16.79 1.77
N THR A 293 -36.45 -15.60 2.13
CA THR A 293 -37.68 -15.46 2.95
C THR A 293 -38.40 -14.16 2.63
N ASP A 294 -39.68 -14.31 2.23
CA ASP A 294 -40.73 -13.31 2.28
C ASP A 294 -40.95 -12.78 3.71
N GLY A 295 -41.30 -11.50 3.84
CA GLY A 295 -41.80 -10.92 5.08
C GLY A 295 -42.10 -9.41 4.93
N PRO A 296 -43.38 -8.99 4.98
CA PRO A 296 -43.77 -7.59 4.88
C PRO A 296 -43.75 -6.94 6.28
N ASN A 297 -43.09 -5.79 6.40
CA ASN A 297 -43.29 -4.89 7.54
C ASN A 297 -43.90 -3.60 7.02
N ASP A 298 -45.23 -3.53 7.13
CA ASP A 298 -45.94 -2.30 7.44
C ASP A 298 -45.50 -1.87 8.85
N ASP A 299 -44.91 -0.68 8.99
CA ASP A 299 -44.90 0.02 10.28
C ASP A 299 -45.09 1.52 10.03
N ASP A 300 -46.32 1.93 10.31
CA ASP A 300 -46.82 3.30 10.33
C ASP A 300 -46.23 4.05 11.52
N GLY A 301 -45.39 5.04 11.23
CA GLY A 301 -44.80 5.94 12.22
C GLY A 301 -44.97 7.41 11.85
N GLU A 302 -46.22 7.86 11.63
CA GLU A 302 -46.55 9.28 11.65
C GLU A 302 -46.21 9.87 13.03
N VAL A 303 -45.13 10.66 13.12
CA VAL A 303 -45.00 11.66 14.18
C VAL A 303 -45.11 13.04 13.57
N ARG A 304 -46.34 13.54 13.70
CA ARG A 304 -46.74 14.93 13.55
C ARG A 304 -45.90 15.81 14.46
N SER A 305 -45.18 16.78 13.89
CA SER A 305 -44.84 18.01 14.59
C SER A 305 -45.22 19.17 13.69
N ASP A 306 -46.51 19.48 13.81
CA ASP A 306 -47.17 20.60 13.19
C ASP A 306 -46.99 21.84 14.07
N SER A 307 -46.81 22.96 13.40
CA SER A 307 -47.28 24.30 13.78
C SER A 307 -46.48 25.18 14.76
N ARG A 308 -46.03 26.29 14.15
CA ARG A 308 -46.29 27.70 14.52
C ARG A 308 -45.50 28.24 15.72
N SER A 309 -44.95 29.45 15.71
CA SER A 309 -45.24 30.71 15.00
C SER A 309 -44.00 31.59 15.18
N GLY A 310 -43.50 32.31 14.20
CA GLY A 310 -44.03 33.58 13.67
C GLY A 310 -42.79 34.45 13.43
N ASP A 311 -42.60 34.96 12.21
CA ASP A 311 -42.87 36.37 11.86
C ASP A 311 -41.77 37.27 12.45
N GLU A 312 -41.03 38.08 11.70
CA GLU A 312 -41.41 38.85 10.51
C GLU A 312 -40.15 39.50 9.89
N GLU A 313 -40.22 39.75 8.57
CA GLU A 313 -39.70 40.92 7.83
C GLU A 313 -38.21 41.31 7.89
N SER A 314 -37.51 41.69 6.83
CA SER A 314 -37.85 42.27 5.52
C SER A 314 -36.71 41.94 4.54
N GLN A 315 -36.97 41.40 3.36
CA GLN A 315 -37.10 42.15 2.09
C GLN A 315 -36.08 43.29 1.90
N SER A 316 -35.16 43.12 0.95
CA SER A 316 -35.35 43.74 -0.37
C SER A 316 -34.31 43.25 -1.38
N ALA A 317 -34.84 42.87 -2.54
CA ALA A 317 -34.13 42.53 -3.75
C ALA A 317 -33.70 43.79 -4.50
N THR A 318 -32.64 43.70 -5.30
CA THR A 318 -32.40 44.31 -6.63
C THR A 318 -30.89 44.28 -6.90
N GLN A 319 -30.35 44.10 -8.09
CA GLN A 319 -30.82 43.67 -9.41
C GLN A 319 -29.53 43.46 -10.22
N ALA A 320 -29.62 42.59 -11.22
CA ALA A 320 -28.59 42.40 -12.22
C ALA A 320 -28.15 43.73 -12.87
N ASN A 321 -26.84 43.88 -13.14
CA ASN A 321 -26.40 44.74 -14.23
C ASN A 321 -25.30 44.07 -15.05
N LYS A 322 -25.59 44.00 -16.34
CA LYS A 322 -24.81 43.54 -17.48
C LYS A 322 -24.23 44.80 -18.15
N GLU A 323 -23.19 44.64 -18.97
CA GLU A 323 -22.53 45.69 -19.77
C GLU A 323 -21.57 46.58 -18.95
N GLN A 324 -20.37 46.96 -19.40
CA GLN A 324 -19.83 47.12 -20.75
C GLN A 324 -18.29 47.19 -20.64
N ALA A 325 -17.58 46.68 -21.64
CA ALA A 325 -16.18 47.02 -21.90
C ALA A 325 -16.06 48.53 -22.24
N PRO A 326 -14.86 49.11 -22.12
CA PRO A 326 -14.22 49.49 -23.39
C PRO A 326 -12.72 49.18 -23.46
N GLU A 327 -12.32 48.83 -24.68
CA GLU A 327 -10.98 49.02 -25.24
C GLU A 327 -10.52 50.48 -25.05
N ARG A 328 -9.21 50.71 -24.78
CA ARG A 328 -8.32 51.43 -25.71
C ARG A 328 -6.91 51.69 -25.16
N THR A 329 -5.94 51.07 -25.87
CA THR A 329 -4.71 51.64 -26.48
C THR A 329 -3.62 52.32 -25.63
N ASN A 330 -2.45 51.65 -25.72
CA ASN A 330 -1.16 52.12 -26.26
C ASN A 330 -0.20 53.00 -25.45
N GLN A 331 1.07 52.57 -25.58
CA GLN A 331 2.33 53.34 -25.56
C GLN A 331 2.75 53.86 -24.17
N GLU A 332 4.00 53.84 -23.74
CA GLU A 332 5.30 53.71 -24.41
C GLU A 332 6.36 53.38 -23.34
N ASN A 333 7.56 52.99 -23.80
CA ASN A 333 8.88 52.99 -23.15
C ASN A 333 9.03 53.80 -21.83
N VAL A 334 9.87 53.42 -20.87
CA VAL A 334 11.30 53.79 -20.84
C VAL A 334 12.08 52.86 -19.90
N ALA A 335 13.29 52.51 -20.35
CA ALA A 335 14.35 51.82 -19.63
C ALA A 335 15.03 52.71 -18.56
N ALA A 336 15.38 52.12 -17.42
CA ALA A 336 16.49 52.49 -16.53
C ALA A 336 16.67 51.27 -15.58
N GLU A 337 17.71 50.45 -15.66
CA GLU A 337 19.14 50.69 -15.35
C GLU A 337 19.35 51.36 -13.97
N GLU A 338 20.24 50.73 -13.19
CA GLU A 338 20.79 51.15 -11.88
C GLU A 338 19.84 50.89 -10.67
N ASP A 339 20.21 50.27 -9.56
CA ASP A 339 21.51 50.19 -8.90
C ASP A 339 21.54 49.01 -7.90
N TYR A 340 22.65 48.28 -7.85
CA TYR A 340 22.90 47.20 -6.88
C TYR A 340 23.67 47.77 -5.68
N GLU A 341 22.96 48.15 -4.61
CA GLU A 341 23.60 48.48 -3.34
C GLU A 341 23.71 47.27 -2.39
N LYS A 342 24.98 46.90 -2.20
CA LYS A 342 25.56 46.05 -1.16
C LYS A 342 25.38 46.70 0.24
N PRO A 343 25.11 45.91 1.28
CA PRO A 343 25.99 45.97 2.47
C PRO A 343 26.29 44.54 2.97
N GLU A 344 27.55 44.13 3.14
CA GLU A 344 28.49 44.47 4.22
C GLU A 344 28.11 43.94 5.61
N LYS A 345 29.14 43.37 6.23
CA LYS A 345 29.16 42.40 7.33
C LYS A 345 29.06 43.09 8.70
N ALA A 346 28.39 42.45 9.66
CA ALA A 346 28.68 42.52 11.11
C ALA A 346 28.10 41.22 11.74
N VAL A 347 28.90 40.24 12.13
CA VAL A 347 29.62 40.06 13.43
C VAL A 347 28.68 39.65 14.58
N VAL A 348 28.70 38.32 14.83
CA VAL A 348 28.81 37.57 16.11
C VAL A 348 27.70 37.68 17.17
N GLU A 349 27.04 36.56 17.47
CA GLU A 349 26.89 36.08 18.86
C GLU A 349 26.81 34.54 18.92
N VAL A 350 27.56 33.97 19.88
CA VAL A 350 27.86 32.56 20.09
C VAL A 350 26.85 31.96 21.05
N VAL A 351 26.16 30.88 20.67
CA VAL A 351 25.47 29.98 21.62
C VAL A 351 25.73 28.52 21.22
N THR A 352 26.33 27.80 22.15
CA THR A 352 26.69 26.37 22.12
C THR A 352 25.48 25.44 22.04
N PRO A 353 25.50 24.36 21.23
CA PRO A 353 24.64 23.21 21.43
C PRO A 353 25.42 22.02 22.01
N ALA A 354 25.08 21.64 23.24
CA ALA A 354 25.39 20.33 23.79
C ALA A 354 24.35 19.33 23.25
N GLY A 355 24.79 18.41 22.38
CA GLY A 355 23.96 17.30 21.88
C GLY A 355 24.24 16.95 20.41
N ALA A 356 25.45 16.49 20.09
CA ALA A 356 25.90 16.30 18.70
C ALA A 356 26.49 14.92 18.36
N ASP A 357 26.27 13.87 19.16
CA ASP A 357 26.99 12.59 18.95
C ASP A 357 26.19 11.49 18.23
N LYS A 358 24.97 11.77 17.72
CA LYS A 358 24.20 10.79 16.91
C LYS A 358 23.89 11.19 15.46
N ALA A 359 24.27 12.40 15.03
CA ALA A 359 24.05 12.86 13.65
C ALA A 359 25.29 12.75 12.74
N LYS A 360 26.48 12.44 13.28
CA LYS A 360 27.76 12.51 12.55
C LYS A 360 28.10 11.28 11.70
N MET A 361 27.40 10.14 11.85
CA MET A 361 27.64 8.93 11.01
C MET A 361 26.72 8.81 9.78
N ALA A 362 25.69 9.64 9.63
CA ALA A 362 24.75 9.55 8.51
C ALA A 362 25.26 10.23 7.22
N SER A 363 26.22 11.15 7.30
CA SER A 363 26.70 11.90 6.13
C SER A 363 27.72 11.14 5.29
N THR A 364 28.45 10.18 5.86
CA THR A 364 29.46 9.39 5.13
C THR A 364 28.85 8.31 4.24
N ALA A 365 27.66 7.78 4.61
CA ALA A 365 26.97 6.71 3.91
C ALA A 365 26.43 7.13 2.53
N ASN A 366 26.13 8.42 2.33
CA ASN A 366 25.55 8.89 1.07
C ASN A 366 26.57 9.23 -0.03
N VAL A 367 27.87 9.24 0.27
CA VAL A 367 28.91 9.64 -0.71
C VAL A 367 29.07 8.61 -1.84
N ASP A 368 28.87 7.31 -1.55
CA ASP A 368 29.02 6.24 -2.54
C ASP A 368 27.89 6.27 -3.60
N ALA A 369 26.71 6.73 -3.21
CA ALA A 369 25.52 6.82 -4.06
C ALA A 369 25.52 8.05 -5.00
N MET A 370 26.36 9.07 -4.74
CA MET A 370 26.37 10.30 -5.55
C MET A 370 26.80 10.06 -7.00
N LYS A 371 26.25 10.86 -7.92
CA LYS A 371 26.68 10.85 -9.33
C LYS A 371 28.02 11.56 -9.49
N VAL A 372 28.82 11.18 -10.49
CA VAL A 372 30.16 11.77 -10.75
C VAL A 372 30.11 13.30 -10.90
N ALA A 373 29.05 13.83 -11.50
CA ALA A 373 28.86 15.27 -11.64
C ALA A 373 28.67 15.98 -10.28
N GLU A 374 27.99 15.35 -9.33
CA GLU A 374 27.78 15.88 -7.97
C GLU A 374 29.07 15.79 -7.16
N LEU A 375 29.77 14.66 -7.23
CA LEU A 375 31.08 14.48 -6.61
C LEU A 375 32.08 15.55 -7.05
N ARG A 376 32.13 15.87 -8.34
CA ARG A 376 33.00 16.95 -8.86
C ARG A 376 32.56 18.34 -8.39
N LYS A 377 31.25 18.59 -8.25
CA LYS A 377 30.75 19.86 -7.71
C LYS A 377 31.17 20.03 -6.25
N GLU A 378 31.02 19.00 -5.42
CA GLU A 378 31.43 19.02 -4.01
C GLU A 378 32.95 19.15 -3.85
N LEU A 379 33.74 18.40 -4.62
CA LEU A 379 35.21 18.54 -4.62
C LEU A 379 35.65 19.94 -5.09
N LYS A 380 35.00 20.51 -6.10
CA LYS A 380 35.30 21.87 -6.58
C LYS A 380 34.96 22.95 -5.55
N LYS A 381 33.85 22.79 -4.80
CA LYS A 381 33.51 23.69 -3.67
C LYS A 381 34.58 23.66 -2.58
N ARG A 382 35.19 22.50 -2.35
CA ARG A 382 36.27 22.29 -1.36
C ARG A 382 37.68 22.60 -1.89
N GLY A 383 37.81 23.00 -3.15
CA GLY A 383 39.11 23.29 -3.76
C GLY A 383 39.99 22.05 -4.02
N LEU A 384 39.40 20.85 -4.04
CA LEU A 384 40.10 19.58 -4.28
C LEU A 384 40.12 19.21 -5.77
N ASP A 385 41.10 18.40 -6.17
CA ASP A 385 41.21 17.95 -7.57
C ASP A 385 39.97 17.13 -8.00
N THR A 386 39.51 17.38 -9.23
CA THR A 386 38.29 16.78 -9.82
C THR A 386 38.60 15.73 -10.89
N LYS A 387 39.88 15.46 -11.16
CA LYS A 387 40.34 14.42 -12.09
C LYS A 387 40.34 13.04 -11.43
N GLY A 388 39.98 12.03 -12.23
CA GLY A 388 39.97 10.61 -11.83
C GLY A 388 38.64 9.89 -12.08
N LEU A 389 38.66 8.58 -11.86
CA LEU A 389 37.49 7.69 -11.85
C LEU A 389 36.62 7.94 -10.61
N LYS A 390 35.34 7.52 -10.63
CA LYS A 390 34.37 7.73 -9.54
C LYS A 390 34.93 7.32 -8.17
N ALA A 391 35.58 6.15 -8.08
CA ALA A 391 36.15 5.64 -6.83
C ALA A 391 37.17 6.60 -6.19
N VAL A 392 38.05 7.20 -7.01
CA VAL A 392 39.07 8.17 -6.55
C VAL A 392 38.41 9.45 -6.04
N LEU A 393 37.34 9.92 -6.70
CA LEU A 393 36.60 11.10 -6.30
C LEU A 393 35.86 10.89 -4.97
N VAL A 394 35.22 9.72 -4.82
CA VAL A 394 34.54 9.31 -3.59
C VAL A 394 35.53 9.22 -2.42
N GLN A 395 36.67 8.56 -2.62
CA GLN A 395 37.70 8.41 -1.58
C GLN A 395 38.27 9.76 -1.14
N ARG A 396 38.53 10.66 -2.11
CA ARG A 396 39.02 12.02 -1.84
C ARG A 396 38.00 12.85 -1.05
N LEU A 397 36.71 12.74 -1.40
CA LEU A 397 35.64 13.44 -0.68
C LEU A 397 35.45 12.88 0.74
N LYS A 398 35.51 11.55 0.91
CA LYS A 398 35.47 10.89 2.23
C LYS A 398 36.63 11.33 3.13
N ALA A 399 37.85 11.39 2.61
CA ALA A 399 39.02 11.86 3.35
C ALA A 399 38.84 13.32 3.83
N ALA A 400 38.37 14.20 2.95
CA ALA A 400 38.13 15.60 3.29
C ALA A 400 37.01 15.79 4.34
N ILE A 401 35.95 14.98 4.31
CA ILE A 401 34.91 14.99 5.33
C ILE A 401 35.47 14.52 6.68
N HIS A 402 36.38 13.54 6.67
CA HIS A 402 37.05 13.06 7.88
C HIS A 402 37.96 14.12 8.51
N GLU A 403 38.78 14.81 7.71
CA GLU A 403 39.66 15.90 8.17
C GLU A 403 38.88 17.10 8.76
N GLU A 404 37.76 17.47 8.14
CA GLU A 404 36.86 18.52 8.65
C GLU A 404 36.24 18.10 10.00
N ASN A 405 35.93 16.82 10.17
CA ASN A 405 35.36 16.29 11.40
C ASN A 405 36.38 16.18 12.55
N GLU A 406 37.67 16.00 12.23
CA GLU A 406 38.77 15.97 13.20
C GLU A 406 39.28 17.39 13.57
N SER A 407 39.08 18.37 12.69
CA SER A 407 39.50 19.76 12.92
C SER A 407 38.46 20.62 13.67
N GLN A 408 37.28 20.07 13.94
CA GLN A 408 36.20 20.66 14.75
C GLN A 408 36.14 20.03 16.13
#